data_AF-A0A5M4DF73-F1
#
_entry.id   AF-A0A5M4DF73-F1
#
_cell.length_a   1.000
_cell.length_b   1.000
_cell.length_c   1.000
_cell.angle_alpha   90.00
_cell.angle_beta   90.00
_cell.angle_gamma   90.00
#
_symmetry.space_group_name_H-M   'P 1'
#
loop_
_entity.id
_entity.type
_entity.pdbx_description
1 polymer ?
#
loop_
_entity_poly.entity_id
_entity_poly.type
_entity_poly.pdbx_seq_one_letter_code
_entity_poly.pdbx_strand_id
1 'polypeptide(L)'
;WKQGDTLSADFSAEPTWYVSNPKNLSALGRACLMVGPIVYCLEEADLGAAPHRFVADVAARPQLCESNLMGHGLSEWWVKGSMENLPDGADLYAPLEKSDRVPVTARFIPYMAWCNRGANAMQVWVRKET
;
A
#
# COMPACT_ATOMS: atom_id res chain seq x y z
N TRP A 1 12.43 15.96 36.80
CA TRP A 1 13.81 15.57 36.50
C TRP A 1 14.68 15.83 37.70
N LYS A 2 14.95 14.78 38.47
CA LYS A 2 15.93 14.71 39.54
C LYS A 2 16.83 13.50 39.30
N GLN A 3 17.94 13.47 40.02
CA GLN A 3 18.87 12.35 39.97
C GLN A 3 18.14 11.04 40.36
N GLY A 4 18.25 10.03 39.50
CA GLY A 4 17.57 8.74 39.66
C GLY A 4 16.24 8.59 38.91
N ASP A 5 15.75 9.64 38.23
CA ASP A 5 14.56 9.51 37.37
C ASP A 5 14.91 8.70 36.10
N THR A 6 14.13 7.65 35.82
CA THR A 6 14.18 6.90 34.55
C THR A 6 12.95 7.22 33.71
N LEU A 7 13.18 7.60 32.46
CA LEU A 7 12.16 7.69 31.42
C LEU A 7 12.12 6.41 30.61
N SER A 8 10.92 5.89 30.40
CA SER A 8 10.65 4.87 29.39
C SER A 8 9.55 5.36 28.46
N ALA A 9 9.68 5.04 27.18
CA ALA A 9 8.69 5.31 26.17
C ALA A 9 8.62 4.11 25.21
N ASP A 10 7.40 3.75 24.83
CA ASP A 10 7.11 2.71 23.85
C ASP A 10 6.65 3.38 22.55
N PHE A 11 7.35 3.08 21.45
CA PHE A 11 7.06 3.60 20.11
C PHE A 11 6.65 2.48 19.14
N SER A 12 6.20 1.34 19.68
CA SER A 12 5.63 0.27 18.88
C SER A 12 4.47 0.82 18.05
N ALA A 13 4.53 0.57 16.74
CA ALA A 13 3.54 1.07 15.81
C ALA A 13 3.00 -0.07 14.96
N GLU A 14 1.68 -0.08 14.78
CA GLU A 14 1.00 -1.02 13.90
C GLU A 14 0.71 -0.39 12.53
N PRO A 15 0.60 -1.20 11.47
CA PRO A 15 0.12 -0.73 10.18
C PRO A 15 -1.26 -0.11 10.29
N THR A 16 -1.38 1.14 9.85
CA THR A 16 -2.59 1.93 9.96
C THR A 16 -2.93 2.55 8.60
N TRP A 17 -4.19 2.41 8.20
CA TRP A 17 -4.73 3.07 7.00
C TRP A 17 -5.19 4.49 7.34
N TYR A 18 -4.78 5.44 6.53
CA TYR A 18 -5.22 6.84 6.62
C TYR A 18 -6.00 7.24 5.38
N VAL A 19 -7.02 8.09 5.58
CA VAL A 19 -7.75 8.78 4.51
C VAL A 19 -7.46 10.26 4.55
N SER A 20 -7.56 10.94 3.42
CA SER A 20 -7.39 12.40 3.37
C SER A 20 -8.69 13.12 3.70
N ASN A 21 -8.58 14.41 4.04
CA ASN A 21 -9.75 15.29 4.14
C ASN A 21 -10.50 15.29 2.79
N PRO A 22 -11.84 15.22 2.76
CA PRO A 22 -12.61 15.18 1.51
C PRO A 22 -12.41 16.38 0.56
N LYS A 23 -11.86 17.50 1.05
CA LYS A 23 -11.45 18.64 0.21
C LYS A 23 -10.25 18.32 -0.70
N ASN A 24 -9.47 17.28 -0.38
CA ASN A 24 -8.40 16.78 -1.23
C ASN A 24 -8.98 15.81 -2.28
N LEU A 25 -9.43 16.36 -3.41
CA LEU A 25 -10.14 15.60 -4.44
C LEU A 25 -9.31 14.46 -5.05
N SER A 26 -7.97 14.60 -5.11
CA SER A 26 -7.10 13.55 -5.67
C SER A 26 -6.99 12.29 -4.80
N ALA A 27 -7.38 12.38 -3.52
CA ALA A 27 -7.35 11.27 -2.56
C ALA A 27 -8.75 10.69 -2.27
N LEU A 28 -9.81 11.19 -2.90
CA LEU A 28 -11.16 10.64 -2.72
C LEU A 28 -11.21 9.16 -3.13
N GLY A 29 -11.86 8.34 -2.31
CA GLY A 29 -11.97 6.90 -2.53
C GLY A 29 -10.64 6.13 -2.36
N ARG A 30 -9.61 6.76 -1.78
CA ARG A 30 -8.28 6.17 -1.59
C ARG A 30 -7.86 6.17 -0.13
N ALA A 31 -6.87 5.34 0.18
CA ALA A 31 -6.19 5.31 1.47
C ALA A 31 -4.68 5.18 1.27
N CYS A 32 -3.90 5.60 2.26
CA CYS A 32 -2.47 5.33 2.33
C CYS A 32 -2.13 4.52 3.59
N LEU A 33 -1.15 3.63 3.47
CA LEU A 33 -0.66 2.82 4.58
C LEU A 33 0.51 3.53 5.26
N MET A 34 0.49 3.58 6.59
CA MET A 34 1.60 4.07 7.39
C MET A 34 1.91 3.12 8.54
N VAL A 35 3.17 3.04 8.93
CA VAL A 35 3.61 2.36 10.17
C VAL A 35 4.47 3.34 10.95
N GLY A 36 3.97 3.82 12.08
CA GLY A 36 4.58 4.92 12.82
C GLY A 36 4.71 6.16 11.93
N PRO A 37 5.91 6.77 11.82
CA PRO A 37 6.11 7.95 10.98
C PRO A 37 6.31 7.64 9.49
N ILE A 38 6.36 6.36 9.09
CA ILE A 38 6.77 5.95 7.74
C ILE A 38 5.55 5.73 6.86
N VAL A 39 5.54 6.42 5.70
CA VAL A 39 4.56 6.23 4.62
C VAL A 39 5.02 5.10 3.72
N TYR A 40 4.09 4.23 3.32
CA TYR A 40 4.33 3.11 2.43
C TYR A 40 3.76 3.32 1.04
N CYS A 41 4.31 2.61 0.07
CA CYS A 41 3.89 2.63 -1.33
C CYS A 41 3.92 1.23 -1.97
N LEU A 42 3.19 1.10 -3.07
CA LEU A 42 3.15 -0.08 -3.93
C LEU A 42 3.91 0.21 -5.23
N GLU A 43 4.89 -0.63 -5.56
CA GLU A 43 5.68 -0.55 -6.80
C GLU A 43 5.18 -1.54 -7.86
N GLU A 44 5.23 -1.14 -9.12
CA GLU A 44 4.96 -2.02 -10.27
C GLU A 44 5.91 -3.21 -10.32
N ALA A 45 7.18 -3.01 -9.94
CA ALA A 45 8.18 -4.07 -9.88
C ALA A 45 7.77 -5.23 -8.95
N ASP A 46 6.91 -4.96 -7.96
CA ASP A 46 6.41 -5.95 -7.01
C ASP A 46 5.04 -6.51 -7.40
N LEU A 47 4.19 -5.65 -7.96
CA LEU A 47 2.84 -6.04 -8.35
C LEU A 47 2.81 -6.80 -9.68
N GLY A 48 3.79 -6.58 -10.56
CA GLY A 48 3.81 -7.09 -11.93
C GLY A 48 2.80 -6.41 -12.87
N ALA A 49 2.19 -5.30 -12.42
CA ALA A 49 1.20 -4.54 -13.16
C ALA A 49 1.16 -3.08 -12.64
N ALA A 50 0.50 -2.19 -13.38
CA ALA A 50 0.30 -0.81 -12.96
C ALA A 50 -0.37 -0.75 -11.56
N PRO A 51 0.27 -0.12 -10.54
CA PRO A 51 -0.25 -0.04 -9.18
C PRO A 51 -1.63 0.60 -9.07
N HIS A 52 -2.00 1.40 -10.07
CA HIS A 52 -3.31 2.00 -10.21
C HIS A 52 -4.44 0.99 -10.36
N ARG A 53 -4.19 -0.27 -10.69
CA ARG A 53 -5.22 -1.32 -10.80
C ARG A 53 -5.57 -1.96 -9.45
N PHE A 54 -4.71 -1.78 -8.45
CA PHE A 54 -4.88 -2.38 -7.14
C PHE A 54 -5.95 -1.66 -6.32
N VAL A 55 -6.78 -2.45 -5.65
CA VAL A 55 -7.77 -2.00 -4.67
C VAL A 55 -7.49 -2.74 -3.36
N ALA A 56 -7.17 -1.99 -2.31
CA ALA A 56 -6.83 -2.55 -1.00
C ALA A 56 -8.08 -3.04 -0.26
N ASP A 57 -8.00 -4.24 0.30
CA ASP A 57 -8.89 -4.67 1.38
C ASP A 57 -8.38 -4.04 2.69
N VAL A 58 -8.98 -2.91 3.06
CA VAL A 58 -8.58 -2.15 4.25
C VAL A 58 -9.08 -2.76 5.56
N ALA A 59 -9.97 -3.76 5.50
CA ALA A 59 -10.42 -4.50 6.66
C ALA A 59 -9.45 -5.64 7.02
N ALA A 60 -8.73 -6.18 6.04
CA ALA A 60 -7.65 -7.14 6.28
C ALA A 60 -6.41 -6.48 6.92
N ARG A 61 -5.90 -7.09 7.99
CA ARG A 61 -4.67 -6.64 8.66
C ARG A 61 -3.44 -6.90 7.78
N PRO A 62 -2.61 -5.89 7.47
CA PRO A 62 -1.33 -6.09 6.80
C PRO A 62 -0.42 -7.05 7.59
N GLN A 63 0.32 -7.90 6.87
CA GLN A 63 1.23 -8.89 7.46
C GLN A 63 2.68 -8.47 7.20
N LEU A 64 3.54 -8.57 8.20
CA LEU A 64 4.96 -8.25 8.04
C LEU A 64 5.62 -9.23 7.07
N CYS A 65 6.40 -8.73 6.11
CA CYS A 65 7.22 -9.59 5.26
C CYS A 65 8.41 -10.14 6.06
N GLU A 66 8.55 -11.47 6.14
CA GLU A 66 9.66 -12.12 6.86
C GLU A 66 11.01 -11.96 6.15
N SER A 67 10.98 -11.83 4.82
CA SER A 67 12.17 -11.56 4.02
C SER A 67 12.29 -10.06 3.78
N ASN A 68 13.34 -9.46 4.35
CA ASN A 68 13.74 -8.10 4.01
C ASN A 68 14.41 -8.12 2.63
N LEU A 69 13.59 -8.22 1.59
CA LEU A 69 14.02 -8.39 0.20
C LEU A 69 14.83 -7.19 -0.29
N MET A 70 14.66 -6.02 0.33
CA MET A 70 15.50 -4.84 0.07
C MET A 70 16.87 -4.88 0.77
N GLY A 71 17.08 -5.76 1.75
CA GLY A 71 18.36 -5.93 2.46
C GLY A 71 18.78 -4.74 3.36
N HIS A 72 17.90 -3.76 3.59
CA HIS A 72 18.23 -2.48 4.24
C HIS A 72 17.68 -2.32 5.66
N GLY A 73 17.23 -3.40 6.30
CA GLY A 73 16.59 -3.33 7.62
C GLY A 73 15.16 -2.76 7.61
N LEU A 74 14.60 -2.47 6.44
CA LEU A 74 13.28 -1.84 6.31
C LEU A 74 12.15 -2.89 6.41
N SER A 75 11.14 -2.61 7.24
CA SER A 75 9.93 -3.43 7.30
C SER A 75 9.11 -3.23 6.04
N GLU A 76 8.64 -4.33 5.46
CA GLU A 76 7.74 -4.39 4.31
C GLU A 76 6.45 -5.12 4.71
N TRP A 77 5.36 -4.87 4.00
CA TRP A 77 4.05 -5.41 4.38
C TRP A 77 3.32 -6.07 3.21
N TRP A 78 2.83 -7.28 3.44
CA TRP A 78 1.85 -7.94 2.59
C TRP A 78 0.46 -7.39 2.88
N VAL A 79 -0.19 -6.87 1.84
CA VAL A 79 -1.53 -6.27 1.89
C VAL A 79 -2.44 -7.05 0.96
N LYS A 80 -3.56 -7.55 1.50
CA LYS A 80 -4.59 -8.19 0.69
C LYS A 80 -5.39 -7.15 -0.07
N GLY A 81 -5.88 -7.54 -1.24
CA GLY A 81 -6.76 -6.72 -2.04
C GLY A 81 -7.15 -7.43 -3.32
N SER A 82 -7.47 -6.65 -4.33
CA SER A 82 -7.86 -7.14 -5.64
C SER A 82 -7.32 -6.26 -6.75
N MET A 83 -7.22 -6.83 -7.95
CA MET A 83 -6.88 -6.12 -9.18
C MET A 83 -8.12 -5.99 -10.04
N GLU A 84 -8.43 -4.78 -10.46
CA GLU A 84 -9.42 -4.57 -11.53
C GLU A 84 -8.92 -5.18 -12.84
N ASN A 85 -9.80 -5.93 -13.49
CA ASN A 85 -9.49 -6.68 -14.70
C ASN A 85 -10.64 -6.61 -15.72
N LEU A 86 -10.27 -6.55 -16.99
CA LEU A 86 -11.17 -6.83 -18.11
C LEU A 86 -10.68 -8.10 -18.83
N PRO A 87 -11.55 -8.79 -19.59
CA PRO A 87 -11.13 -9.90 -20.43
C PRO A 87 -10.02 -9.50 -21.41
N ASP A 88 -9.14 -10.44 -21.74
CA ASP A 88 -8.07 -10.21 -22.72
C ASP A 88 -8.66 -9.78 -24.06
N GLY A 89 -8.07 -8.74 -24.66
CA GLY A 89 -8.55 -8.16 -25.92
C GLY A 89 -9.83 -7.32 -25.82
N ALA A 90 -10.26 -6.96 -24.60
CA ALA A 90 -11.37 -6.02 -24.43
C ALA A 90 -11.10 -4.66 -25.12
N ASP A 91 -12.17 -4.06 -25.63
CA ASP A 91 -12.15 -2.70 -26.19
C ASP A 91 -11.76 -1.65 -25.14
N LEU A 92 -11.42 -0.44 -25.60
CA LEU A 92 -11.13 0.72 -24.74
C LEU A 92 -12.27 1.00 -23.74
N TYR A 93 -13.51 0.66 -24.10
CA TYR A 93 -14.69 0.79 -23.26
C TYR A 93 -15.46 -0.53 -23.25
N ALA A 94 -15.84 -1.00 -22.06
CA ALA A 94 -16.63 -2.23 -21.87
C ALA A 94 -17.80 -1.97 -20.91
N PRO A 95 -18.93 -2.69 -21.06
CA PRO A 95 -19.99 -2.70 -20.06
C PRO A 95 -19.45 -3.08 -18.67
N LEU A 96 -19.96 -2.43 -17.62
CA LEU A 96 -19.49 -2.59 -16.24
C LEU A 96 -19.52 -4.06 -15.76
N GLU A 97 -20.52 -4.82 -16.19
CA GLU A 97 -20.68 -6.26 -15.89
C GLU A 97 -19.54 -7.15 -16.40
N LYS A 98 -18.69 -6.64 -17.30
CA LYS A 98 -17.48 -7.34 -17.77
C LYS A 98 -16.25 -7.01 -16.93
N SER A 99 -16.35 -6.04 -16.03
CA SER A 99 -15.26 -5.67 -15.13
C SER A 99 -15.28 -6.58 -13.92
N ASP A 100 -14.21 -7.35 -13.76
CA ASP A 100 -14.04 -8.26 -12.63
C ASP A 100 -12.92 -7.77 -11.71
N ARG A 101 -12.86 -8.39 -10.52
CA ARG A 101 -11.77 -8.21 -9.55
C ARG A 101 -11.13 -9.55 -9.26
N VAL A 102 -9.82 -9.62 -9.43
CA VAL A 102 -9.04 -10.83 -9.12
C VAL A 102 -8.31 -10.60 -7.79
N PRO A 103 -8.50 -11.46 -6.78
CA PRO A 103 -7.78 -11.34 -5.50
C PRO A 103 -6.25 -11.38 -5.70
N VAL A 104 -5.54 -10.51 -5.00
CA VAL A 104 -4.07 -10.46 -5.00
C VAL A 104 -3.56 -10.08 -3.62
N THR A 105 -2.32 -10.46 -3.32
CA THR A 105 -1.56 -9.93 -2.18
C THR A 105 -0.45 -9.05 -2.73
N ALA A 106 -0.48 -7.77 -2.39
CA ALA A 106 0.47 -6.77 -2.84
C ALA A 106 1.54 -6.52 -1.77
N ARG A 107 2.77 -6.25 -2.20
CA ARG A 107 3.88 -5.88 -1.31
C ARG A 107 3.99 -4.37 -1.21
N PHE A 108 3.89 -3.85 0.01
CA PHE A 108 4.08 -2.44 0.31
C PHE A 108 5.47 -2.24 0.92
N ILE A 109 6.21 -1.29 0.37
CA ILE A 109 7.55 -0.91 0.84
C ILE A 109 7.55 0.55 1.32
N PRO A 110 8.50 0.98 2.17
CA PRO A 110 8.60 2.38 2.57
C PRO A 110 8.75 3.28 1.34
N TYR A 111 8.00 4.38 1.29
CA TYR A 111 8.01 5.33 0.17
C TYR A 111 9.42 5.84 -0.17
N MET A 112 10.24 6.08 0.85
CA MET A 112 11.62 6.53 0.67
C MET A 112 12.53 5.50 -0.04
N ALA A 113 12.12 4.24 -0.11
CA ALA A 113 12.88 3.16 -0.75
C ALA A 113 12.45 2.88 -2.21
N TRP A 114 11.40 3.55 -2.70
CA TRP A 114 10.98 3.47 -4.10
C TRP A 114 12.10 3.88 -5.07
N CYS A 115 12.06 3.32 -6.29
CA CYS A 115 12.95 3.65 -7.41
C CYS A 115 14.42 3.22 -7.21
N ASN A 116 14.71 2.39 -6.21
CA ASN A 116 16.03 1.76 -6.02
C ASN A 116 16.19 0.42 -6.76
N ARG A 117 15.17 -0.01 -7.51
CA ARG A 117 15.13 -1.27 -8.27
C ARG A 117 14.84 -1.07 -9.77
N GLY A 118 15.18 0.12 -10.26
CA GLY A 118 14.87 0.56 -11.61
C GLY A 118 13.61 1.41 -11.69
N ALA A 119 13.46 2.13 -12.80
CA ALA A 119 12.31 2.99 -13.06
C ALA A 119 11.05 2.15 -13.27
N ASN A 120 10.02 2.39 -12.45
CA ASN A 120 8.75 1.69 -12.50
C ASN A 120 7.63 2.56 -11.89
N ALA A 121 6.37 2.29 -12.20
CA ALA A 121 5.25 3.05 -11.65
C ALA A 121 5.04 2.77 -10.16
N MET A 122 4.52 3.75 -9.41
CA MET A 122 4.28 3.64 -7.98
C MET A 122 3.02 4.37 -7.53
N GLN A 123 2.38 3.87 -6.47
CA GLN A 123 1.27 4.53 -5.79
C GLN A 123 1.42 4.52 -4.26
N VAL A 124 1.22 5.68 -3.62
CA VAL A 124 1.02 5.81 -2.16
C VAL A 124 -0.46 5.71 -1.80
N TRP A 125 -1.30 6.44 -2.53
CA TRP A 125 -2.75 6.49 -2.33
C TRP A 125 -3.42 5.46 -3.23
N VAL A 126 -3.71 4.29 -2.69
CA VAL A 126 -4.38 3.19 -3.40
C VAL A 126 -5.89 3.29 -3.24
N ARG A 127 -6.65 2.80 -4.23
CA ARG A 127 -8.10 2.65 -4.06
C ARG A 127 -8.35 1.70 -2.89
N LYS A 128 -9.42 1.93 -2.15
CA LYS A 128 -9.85 1.06 -1.06
C LYS A 128 -11.22 0.48 -1.36
N GLU A 129 -11.45 -0.77 -0.95
CA GLU A 129 -12.81 -1.29 -0.86
C GLU A 129 -13.58 -0.49 0.21
N THR A 130 -14.88 -0.36 0.01
CA THR A 130 -15.82 0.29 0.95
C THR A 130 -16.73 -0.75 1.53
#